data_AF-A0A9P1D4K7-F1
#
_entry.id   AF-A0A9P1D4K7-F1
#
_cell.length_a   1.000
_cell.length_b   1.000
_cell.length_c   1.000
_cell.angle_alpha   90.00
_cell.angle_beta   90.00
_cell.angle_gamma   90.00
#
_symmetry.space_group_name_H-M   'P 1'
#
loop_
_entity.id
_entity.type
_entity.pdbx_description
1 polymer ?
#
loop_
_entity_poly.entity_id
_entity_poly.type
_entity_poly.pdbx_seq_one_letter_code
_entity_poly.pdbx_strand_id
1 'polypeptide(L)'
;MFFELATGEFLFDPKKQKGDDWDRDEDHLALVAELLDGLPDKDFCLSGKYSKDFFNNSGKLKHIKNFKMWPLFGVLNEKYLFSEEDAKEMCDFLLPMLAWKPAERQAASEALKHSWVQLTEAELDEYVKAEPPEPEATAPTEATEAPSTAESPESPEQV
;
A
#
# COMPACT_ATOMS: atom_id res chain seq x y z
N MET A 1 0.50 0.83 0.56
CA MET A 1 0.39 -0.58 0.12
C MET A 1 1.31 -0.87 -1.06
N PHE A 2 1.27 -0.12 -2.17
CA PHE A 2 2.16 -0.36 -3.34
C PHE A 2 3.65 -0.47 -2.99
N PHE A 3 4.18 0.44 -2.16
CA PHE A 3 5.57 0.36 -1.71
C PHE A 3 5.91 -0.95 -0.98
N GLU A 4 5.03 -1.40 -0.08
CA GLU A 4 5.19 -2.65 0.66
C GLU A 4 5.11 -3.87 -0.24
N LEU A 5 4.24 -3.85 -1.27
CA LEU A 5 4.18 -4.92 -2.25
C LEU A 5 5.46 -4.99 -3.10
N ALA A 6 6.04 -3.85 -3.45
CA ALA A 6 7.26 -3.79 -4.25
C ALA A 6 8.52 -4.15 -3.46
N THR A 7 8.58 -3.79 -2.17
CA THR A 7 9.81 -3.89 -1.36
C THR A 7 9.75 -4.95 -0.25
N GLY A 8 8.56 -5.41 0.13
CA GLY A 8 8.32 -6.29 1.28
C GLY A 8 8.36 -5.59 2.64
N GLU A 9 8.54 -4.26 2.69
CA GLU A 9 8.64 -3.49 3.93
C GLU A 9 7.61 -2.36 4.02
N PHE A 10 7.25 -1.97 5.25
CA PHE A 10 6.39 -0.82 5.47
C PHE A 10 7.11 0.47 5.07
N LEU A 11 6.39 1.35 4.36
CA LEU A 11 6.88 2.69 4.01
C LEU A 11 7.14 3.56 5.25
N PHE A 12 6.27 3.43 6.25
CA PHE A 12 6.41 4.11 7.54
C PHE A 12 6.28 3.08 8.66
N ASP A 13 7.39 2.80 9.34
CA ASP A 13 7.44 1.93 10.52
C ASP A 13 7.83 2.76 11.75
N PRO A 14 6.87 3.48 12.37
CA PRO A 14 7.17 4.38 13.47
C PRO A 14 7.57 3.61 14.72
N LYS A 15 8.72 3.99 15.28
CA LYS A 15 9.34 3.33 16.42
C LYS A 15 9.23 4.20 17.65
N LYS A 16 8.83 3.60 18.76
CA LYS A 16 8.96 4.21 20.08
C LYS A 16 10.11 3.53 20.80
N GLN A 17 11.27 4.17 20.88
CA GLN A 17 12.36 3.63 21.68
C GLN A 17 12.11 3.93 23.16
N LYS A 18 12.44 2.97 24.02
CA LYS A 18 12.27 3.11 25.47
C LYS A 18 13.29 4.12 26.00
N GLY A 19 12.86 5.36 26.19
CA GLY A 19 13.71 6.47 26.63
C GLY A 19 13.53 7.76 25.81
N ASP A 20 12.79 7.72 24.71
CA ASP A 20 12.49 8.89 23.91
C ASP A 20 11.36 9.72 24.54
N ASP A 21 11.48 11.04 24.46
CA ASP A 21 10.47 12.00 24.94
C ASP A 21 9.28 12.15 23.97
N TRP A 22 9.32 11.47 22.81
CA TRP A 22 8.27 11.53 21.78
C TRP A 22 7.45 10.24 21.71
N ASP A 23 6.20 10.38 21.26
CA ASP A 23 5.31 9.24 21.07
C ASP A 23 5.42 8.66 19.66
N ARG A 24 4.86 7.46 19.46
CA ARG A 24 4.85 6.77 18.17
C ARG A 24 4.24 7.63 17.05
N ASP A 25 3.22 8.43 17.37
CA ASP A 25 2.56 9.30 16.40
C ASP A 25 3.44 10.48 15.98
N GLU A 26 4.29 11.00 16.87
CA GLU A 26 5.24 12.07 16.53
C GLU A 26 6.37 11.55 15.64
N ASP A 27 6.87 10.34 15.94
CA ASP A 27 7.83 9.63 15.08
C ASP A 27 7.24 9.36 13.69
N HIS A 28 5.96 8.96 13.62
CA HIS A 28 5.27 8.78 12.35
C HIS A 28 5.20 10.08 11.54
N LEU A 29 4.87 11.21 12.16
CA LEU A 29 4.88 12.51 11.49
C LEU A 29 6.29 12.90 11.00
N ALA A 30 7.32 12.56 11.78
CA ALA A 30 8.70 12.80 11.37
C ALA A 30 9.09 11.95 10.15
N LEU A 31 8.74 10.66 10.11
CA LEU A 31 9.01 9.79 8.97
C LEU A 31 8.33 10.29 7.69
N VAL A 32 7.07 10.75 7.80
CA VAL A 32 6.35 11.35 6.66
C VAL A 32 7.06 12.62 6.18
N ALA A 33 7.53 13.46 7.12
CA ALA A 33 8.29 14.68 6.78
C ALA A 33 9.66 14.38 6.16
N GLU A 34 10.37 13.36 6.63
CA GLU A 34 11.67 12.94 6.07
C GLU A 34 11.55 12.46 4.62
N LEU A 35 10.44 11.77 4.30
CA LEU A 35 10.17 11.25 2.96
C LEU A 35 9.70 12.34 1.99
N LEU A 36 8.85 13.27 2.45
CA LEU A 36 8.22 14.32 1.64
C LEU A 36 8.98 15.66 1.64
N ASP A 37 10.26 15.63 2.04
CA ASP A 37 11.16 16.80 2.09
C ASP A 37 10.64 17.95 2.98
N GLY A 38 9.99 17.59 4.08
CA GLY A 38 9.63 18.50 5.16
C GLY A 38 8.17 18.45 5.59
N LEU A 39 7.87 19.34 6.55
CA LEU A 39 6.53 19.55 7.08
C LEU A 39 5.72 20.49 6.18
N PRO A 40 4.38 20.34 6.15
CA PRO A 40 3.52 21.20 5.37
C PRO A 40 3.41 22.61 5.98
N ASP A 41 2.64 23.48 5.33
CA ASP A 41 2.38 24.84 5.80
C ASP A 41 1.95 24.86 7.28
N LYS A 42 2.43 25.87 8.01
CA LYS A 42 2.12 26.05 9.44
C LYS A 42 0.63 25.98 9.74
N ASP A 43 -0.20 26.60 8.89
CA ASP A 43 -1.65 26.61 9.07
C ASP A 43 -2.24 25.20 9.02
N PHE A 44 -1.71 24.35 8.12
CA PHE A 44 -2.12 22.95 8.04
C PHE A 44 -1.66 22.17 9.28
N CYS A 45 -0.39 22.30 9.69
CA CYS A 45 0.13 21.66 10.89
C CYS A 45 -0.70 21.98 12.14
N LEU A 46 -1.16 23.23 12.28
CA LEU A 46 -1.92 23.70 13.44
C LEU A 46 -3.43 23.47 13.36
N SER A 47 -3.98 23.18 12.17
CA SER A 47 -5.41 22.98 11.95
C SER A 47 -5.99 21.72 12.61
N GLY A 48 -5.15 20.72 12.90
CA GLY A 48 -5.58 19.43 13.45
C GLY A 48 -6.08 19.49 14.89
N LYS A 49 -7.03 18.62 15.26
CA LYS A 49 -7.57 18.52 16.64
C LYS A 49 -6.47 18.23 17.68
N TYR A 50 -5.51 17.37 17.32
CA TYR A 50 -4.38 16.97 18.18
C TYR A 50 -3.08 17.72 17.82
N SER A 51 -3.15 18.78 17.01
CA SER A 51 -1.96 19.52 16.55
C SER A 51 -1.12 20.05 17.70
N LYS A 52 -1.78 20.47 18.79
CA LYS A 52 -1.15 21.02 19.99
C LYS A 52 -0.29 20.02 20.73
N ASP A 53 -0.47 18.72 20.53
CA ASP A 53 0.30 17.68 21.22
C ASP A 53 1.65 17.49 20.52
N PHE A 54 1.67 17.54 19.18
CA PHE A 54 2.85 17.27 18.34
C PHE A 54 3.62 18.53 17.90
N PHE A 55 2.92 19.64 17.61
CA PHE A 55 3.51 20.84 17.04
C PHE A 55 3.65 21.98 18.05
N ASN A 56 4.68 22.81 17.85
CA ASN A 56 4.84 24.09 18.54
C ASN A 56 4.11 25.22 17.79
N ASN A 57 4.04 26.42 18.39
CA ASN A 57 3.37 27.57 17.77
C ASN A 57 4.02 28.06 16.46
N SER A 58 5.22 27.55 16.13
CA SER A 58 5.91 27.81 14.88
C SER A 58 5.63 26.76 13.81
N GLY A 59 4.80 25.74 14.09
CA GLY A 59 4.46 24.67 13.14
C GLY A 59 5.51 23.57 13.01
N LYS A 60 6.49 23.51 13.93
CA LYS A 60 7.51 22.44 13.98
C LYS A 60 7.18 21.42 15.06
N LEU A 61 7.67 20.19 14.90
CA LEU A 61 7.56 19.16 15.95
C LEU A 61 8.26 19.62 17.24
N LYS A 62 7.72 19.20 18.38
CA LYS A 62 8.19 19.65 19.70
C LYS A 62 9.49 18.97 20.11
N HIS A 63 9.53 17.64 19.99
CA HIS A 63 10.62 16.82 20.50
C HIS A 63 11.60 16.48 19.37
N ILE A 64 11.09 16.11 18.20
CA ILE A 64 11.92 15.76 17.03
C ILE A 64 12.29 17.02 16.25
N LYS A 65 13.57 17.42 16.31
CA LYS A 65 14.08 18.64 15.65
C LYS A 65 14.99 18.35 14.46
N ASN A 66 15.55 17.15 14.41
CA ASN A 66 16.53 16.75 13.41
C ASN A 66 15.91 15.66 12.54
N PHE A 67 15.59 16.03 11.31
CA PHE A 67 15.11 15.12 10.27
C PHE A 67 16.29 14.63 9.44
N LYS A 68 16.36 13.34 9.18
CA LYS A 68 17.26 12.77 8.18
C LYS A 68 16.49 12.71 6.86
N MET A 69 16.59 13.77 6.07
CA MET A 69 15.93 13.82 4.76
C MET A 69 16.41 12.67 3.90
N TRP A 70 15.50 11.76 3.58
CA TRP A 70 15.75 10.63 2.70
C TRP A 70 14.57 10.51 1.75
N PRO A 71 14.60 11.21 0.61
CA PRO A 71 13.48 11.24 -0.31
C PRO A 71 13.22 9.84 -0.87
N LEU A 72 11.97 9.58 -1.28
CA LEU A 72 11.53 8.28 -1.78
C LEU A 72 12.43 7.73 -2.89
N PHE A 73 12.91 8.59 -3.80
CA PHE A 73 13.84 8.20 -4.86
C PHE A 73 15.16 7.65 -4.29
N GLY A 74 15.75 8.36 -3.32
CA GLY A 74 16.98 7.90 -2.66
C GLY A 74 16.77 6.60 -1.90
N VAL A 75 15.59 6.41 -1.29
CA VAL A 75 15.25 5.14 -0.63
C VAL A 75 15.20 4.00 -1.66
N LEU A 76 14.51 4.18 -2.78
CA LEU A 76 14.38 3.13 -3.80
C LEU A 76 15.72 2.81 -4.47
N ASN A 77 16.48 3.82 -4.85
CA ASN A 77 17.75 3.65 -5.55
C ASN A 77 18.88 3.16 -4.63
N GLU A 78 19.06 3.78 -3.45
CA GLU A 78 20.20 3.46 -2.58
C GLU A 78 19.95 2.22 -1.70
N LYS A 79 18.75 2.07 -1.13
CA LYS A 79 18.44 0.97 -0.21
C LYS A 79 17.99 -0.28 -0.96
N TYR A 80 17.09 -0.13 -1.93
CA TYR A 80 16.51 -1.27 -2.65
C TYR A 80 17.17 -1.54 -4.00
N LEU A 81 18.17 -0.74 -4.40
CA LEU A 81 18.94 -0.92 -5.64
C LEU A 81 18.07 -0.93 -6.90
N PHE A 82 16.96 -0.20 -6.89
CA PHE A 82 16.15 0.00 -8.08
C PHE A 82 16.95 0.79 -9.13
N SER A 83 16.70 0.51 -10.41
CA SER A 83 17.24 1.33 -11.49
C SER A 83 16.74 2.78 -11.35
N GLU A 84 17.49 3.75 -11.88
CA GLU A 84 17.06 5.14 -11.84
C GLU A 84 15.70 5.35 -12.54
N GLU A 85 15.45 4.60 -13.61
CA GLU A 85 14.21 4.64 -14.38
C GLU A 85 13.04 4.10 -13.55
N ASP A 86 13.14 2.88 -13.00
CA ASP A 86 12.08 2.28 -12.19
C ASP A 86 11.80 3.08 -10.92
N ALA A 87 12.85 3.56 -10.25
CA ALA A 87 12.73 4.38 -9.05
C ALA A 87 11.99 5.68 -9.35
N LYS A 88 12.28 6.31 -10.50
CA LYS A 88 11.62 7.54 -10.92
C LYS A 88 10.15 7.31 -11.26
N GLU A 89 9.84 6.27 -12.04
CA GLU A 89 8.45 5.96 -12.40
C GLU A 89 7.59 5.64 -11.17
N MET A 90 8.14 4.89 -10.21
CA MET A 90 7.45 4.59 -8.96
C MET A 90 7.28 5.86 -8.11
N CYS A 91 8.27 6.75 -8.07
CA CYS A 91 8.16 8.03 -7.36
C CYS A 91 7.07 8.92 -7.99
N ASP A 92 7.05 9.05 -9.31
CA ASP A 92 6.06 9.86 -10.04
C ASP A 92 4.63 9.33 -9.81
N PHE A 93 4.46 8.02 -9.64
CA PHE A 93 3.19 7.42 -9.24
C PHE A 93 2.83 7.64 -7.76
N LEU A 94 3.77 7.45 -6.83
CA LEU A 94 3.50 7.43 -5.39
C LEU A 94 3.43 8.81 -4.75
N LEU A 95 4.29 9.76 -5.14
CA LEU A 95 4.37 11.08 -4.50
C LEU A 95 3.04 11.85 -4.53
N PRO A 96 2.28 11.89 -5.65
CA PRO A 96 0.97 12.55 -5.68
C PRO A 96 -0.07 11.90 -4.75
N MET A 97 0.08 10.60 -4.46
CA MET A 97 -0.79 9.87 -3.53
C MET A 97 -0.42 10.14 -2.06
N LEU A 98 0.81 10.58 -1.81
CA LEU A 98 1.35 10.84 -0.47
C LEU A 98 1.25 12.31 -0.04
N ALA A 99 0.62 13.18 -0.85
CA ALA A 99 0.47 14.60 -0.53
C ALA A 99 -0.12 14.83 0.88
N TRP A 100 0.48 15.80 1.59
CA TRP A 100 0.10 16.20 2.94
C TRP A 100 -1.36 16.64 3.02
N LYS A 101 -1.75 17.57 2.15
CA LYS A 101 -3.12 18.09 2.10
C LYS A 101 -4.00 17.09 1.36
N PRO A 102 -5.10 16.61 1.96
CA PRO A 102 -6.01 15.69 1.30
C PRO A 102 -6.60 16.24 -0.01
N ALA A 103 -6.76 17.56 -0.12
CA ALA A 103 -7.29 18.22 -1.32
C ALA A 103 -6.31 18.20 -2.52
N GLU A 104 -5.01 18.07 -2.26
CA GLU A 104 -3.96 17.98 -3.30
C GLU A 104 -3.62 16.52 -3.63
N ARG A 105 -4.18 15.57 -2.88
CA ARG A 105 -3.90 14.15 -3.05
C ARG A 105 -4.60 13.63 -4.31
N GLN A 106 -3.84 12.96 -5.16
CA GLN A 106 -4.35 12.39 -6.40
C GLN A 106 -5.46 11.36 -6.14
N ALA A 107 -6.55 11.47 -6.91
CA ALA A 107 -7.65 10.51 -6.83
C ALA A 107 -7.24 9.15 -7.42
N ALA A 108 -7.75 8.06 -6.85
CA ALA A 108 -7.45 6.71 -7.34
C ALA A 108 -7.78 6.52 -8.83
N SER A 109 -8.89 7.11 -9.31
CA SER A 109 -9.28 7.07 -10.72
C SER A 109 -8.28 7.74 -11.66
N GLU A 110 -7.52 8.72 -11.17
CA GLU A 110 -6.47 9.37 -11.94
C GLU A 110 -5.15 8.61 -11.82
N ALA A 111 -4.83 8.08 -10.64
CA ALA A 111 -3.67 7.22 -10.42
C ALA A 111 -3.67 5.98 -11.32
N LEU A 112 -4.85 5.37 -11.56
CA LEU A 112 -4.98 4.24 -12.47
C LEU A 112 -4.52 4.56 -13.90
N LYS A 113 -4.53 5.82 -14.34
CA LYS A 113 -4.12 6.20 -15.70
C LYS A 113 -2.60 6.31 -15.86
N HIS A 114 -1.84 6.17 -14.78
CA HIS A 114 -0.39 6.31 -14.81
C HIS A 114 0.24 5.11 -15.54
N SER A 115 1.22 5.39 -16.41
CA SER A 115 1.89 4.37 -17.24
C SER A 115 2.47 3.23 -16.42
N TRP A 116 2.95 3.52 -15.21
CA TRP A 116 3.53 2.52 -14.29
C TRP A 116 2.56 1.39 -13.87
N VAL A 117 1.23 1.64 -13.89
CA VAL A 117 0.21 0.63 -13.50
C VAL A 117 -0.56 0.12 -14.71
N GLN A 118 -0.44 0.79 -15.86
CA GLN A 118 -1.05 0.35 -17.10
C GLN A 118 -0.20 -0.72 -17.73
N LEU A 119 -0.81 -1.88 -18.00
CA LEU A 119 -0.15 -2.91 -18.79
C LEU A 119 0.05 -2.39 -20.20
N THR A 120 1.27 -2.51 -20.71
CA THR A 120 1.55 -2.26 -22.13
C THR A 120 0.86 -3.33 -22.99
N GLU A 121 0.59 -3.01 -24.25
CA GLU A 121 0.00 -3.99 -25.19
C GLU A 121 0.85 -5.27 -25.30
N ALA A 122 2.18 -5.15 -25.15
CA ALA A 122 3.09 -6.29 -25.16
C ALA A 122 2.91 -7.20 -23.92
N GLU A 123 2.70 -6.62 -22.75
CA GLU A 123 2.47 -7.37 -21.51
C GLU A 123 1.07 -8.01 -21.48
N LEU A 124 0.07 -7.34 -22.06
CA LEU A 124 -1.27 -7.91 -22.23
C LEU A 124 -1.25 -9.13 -23.16
N ASP A 125 -0.52 -9.06 -24.27
CA ASP A 125 -0.38 -10.19 -25.20
C ASP A 125 0.34 -11.39 -24.56
N GLU A 126 1.29 -11.13 -23.65
CA GLU A 126 1.95 -12.18 -22.87
C GLU A 126 1.02 -12.80 -21.84
N TYR A 127 0.22 -11.98 -21.14
CA TYR A 127 -0.76 -12.44 -20.15
C TYR A 127 -1.91 -13.26 -20.78
N VAL A 128 -2.34 -12.90 -21.99
CA VAL A 128 -3.36 -13.63 -22.76
C VAL A 128 -2.79 -14.93 -23.36
N LYS A 129 -1.49 -14.98 -23.68
CA LYS A 129 -0.81 -16.22 -24.07
C LYS A 129 -0.56 -17.18 -22.91
N ALA A 130 -0.47 -16.67 -21.69
CA ALA A 130 -0.39 -17.47 -20.48
C ALA A 130 -1.79 -17.98 -20.07
N GLU A 131 -2.47 -18.72 -20.95
CA GLU A 131 -3.68 -19.44 -20.55
C GLU A 131 -3.34 -20.46 -19.45
N PRO A 132 -4.06 -20.47 -18.30
CA PRO A 132 -4.00 -21.61 -17.40
C PRO A 132 -4.54 -22.84 -18.14
N PRO A 133 -4.01 -24.06 -17.90
CA PRO A 133 -4.54 -25.25 -18.56
C PRO A 133 -6.05 -25.31 -18.30
N GLU A 134 -6.84 -25.36 -19.38
CA GLU A 134 -8.28 -25.53 -19.29
C GLU A 134 -8.59 -26.70 -18.35
N PRO A 135 -9.60 -26.61 -17.46
CA PRO A 135 -10.12 -27.81 -16.84
C PRO A 135 -10.74 -28.65 -17.96
N GLU A 136 -10.01 -29.65 -18.45
CA GLU A 136 -10.48 -30.59 -19.46
C GLU A 136 -11.84 -31.15 -19.03
N ALA A 137 -12.89 -30.69 -19.72
CA ALA A 137 -14.19 -31.30 -19.65
C ALA A 137 -14.34 -32.27 -20.83
N THR A 138 -14.93 -33.43 -20.52
CA THR A 138 -15.58 -34.43 -21.41
C THR A 138 -14.70 -35.61 -21.87
N ALA A 139 -15.12 -36.88 -21.86
CA ALA A 139 -16.37 -37.55 -21.44
C ALA A 139 -16.15 -39.10 -21.41
N PRO A 140 -17.15 -39.95 -21.75
CA PRO A 140 -17.90 -40.83 -20.86
C PRO A 140 -17.46 -42.31 -20.93
N THR A 141 -17.69 -43.12 -19.89
CA THR A 141 -17.73 -44.59 -20.08
C THR A 141 -18.59 -45.32 -19.04
N GLU A 142 -19.66 -45.88 -19.60
CA GLU A 142 -20.39 -47.11 -19.28
C GLU A 142 -20.82 -47.50 -17.85
N ALA A 143 -22.12 -47.78 -17.80
CA ALA A 143 -22.87 -48.44 -16.76
C ALA A 143 -22.27 -49.76 -16.29
N THR A 144 -22.38 -50.03 -14.99
CA THR A 144 -22.66 -51.38 -14.50
C THR A 144 -23.69 -51.30 -13.37
N GLU A 145 -24.79 -51.98 -13.66
CA GLU A 145 -25.96 -52.39 -12.86
C GLU A 145 -26.04 -52.07 -11.35
N ALA A 146 -27.20 -51.50 -10.99
CA ALA A 146 -27.85 -51.58 -9.68
C ALA A 146 -28.34 -53.03 -9.42
N PRO A 147 -28.75 -53.48 -8.20
CA PRO A 147 -29.78 -52.76 -7.44
C PRO A 147 -29.80 -52.89 -5.91
N SER A 148 -30.68 -52.07 -5.31
CA SER A 148 -31.45 -52.34 -4.09
C SER A 148 -30.68 -52.25 -2.76
N THR A 149 -31.07 -51.42 -1.79
CA THR A 149 -32.39 -51.44 -1.14
C THR A 149 -32.56 -50.17 -0.29
N ALA A 150 -33.82 -49.75 -0.15
CA ALA A 150 -34.47 -48.81 0.78
C ALA A 150 -33.67 -48.44 2.06
N GLU A 151 -33.80 -47.24 2.64
CA GLU A 151 -35.04 -46.68 3.21
C GLU A 151 -34.72 -45.28 3.79
N SER A 152 -35.55 -44.26 3.52
CA SER A 152 -35.70 -43.07 4.36
C SER A 152 -36.75 -43.38 5.44
N PRO A 153 -36.70 -42.81 6.66
CA PRO A 153 -37.21 -41.43 6.91
C PRO A 153 -36.36 -40.64 7.95
N GLU A 154 -36.20 -39.32 7.84
CA GLU A 154 -37.10 -38.24 8.30
C GLU A 154 -37.05 -37.94 9.82
N SER A 155 -36.43 -36.78 10.15
CA SER A 155 -36.75 -35.81 11.23
C SER A 155 -36.65 -36.23 12.72
N PRO A 156 -36.77 -35.30 13.70
CA PRO A 156 -36.90 -33.82 13.66
C PRO A 156 -35.82 -33.09 14.51
N GLU A 157 -35.51 -31.81 14.27
CA GLU A 157 -36.07 -30.62 14.94
C GLU A 157 -36.16 -30.74 16.48
N GLN A 158 -35.58 -29.79 17.22
CA GLN A 158 -36.21 -29.03 18.32
C GLN A 158 -35.17 -28.22 19.15
N VAL A 159 -35.41 -26.90 19.13
CA VAL A 159 -35.27 -25.87 20.21
C VAL A 159 -33.89 -25.52 20.77
#